data_AF-A0A3A9ZQ90-F1
#
_entry.id   AF-A0A3A9ZQ90-F1
#
_cell.length_a   1.000
_cell.length_b   1.000
_cell.length_c   1.000
_cell.angle_alpha   90.00
_cell.angle_beta   90.00
_cell.angle_gamma   90.00
#
_symmetry.space_group_name_H-M   'P 1'
#
loop_
_entity.id
_entity.type
_entity.pdbx_description
1 polymer ?
#
loop_
_entity_poly.entity_id
_entity_poly.type
_entity_poly.pdbx_seq_one_letter_code
_entity_poly.pdbx_strand_id
1 'polypeptide(L)'
;MTIRMAKQGSTLAGMMDALGVAISLGLQAGAPAEVYVSKYSSMRFVPAGRTDDPELPMTTSIMDYVARRLALDCLPPERRMGMGILTAAERTALADEDAGWVDLPGLAMSAPHELHR
;
A
#
# COMPACT_ATOMS: atom_id res chain seq x y z
N MET A 1 12.03 14.14 -10.04
CA MET A 1 12.67 13.28 -9.03
C MET A 1 12.95 11.95 -9.70
N THR A 2 14.22 11.62 -9.95
CA THR A 2 14.59 10.41 -10.70
C THR A 2 15.08 9.34 -9.73
N ILE A 3 14.33 8.25 -9.60
CA ILE A 3 14.73 7.09 -8.81
C ILE A 3 15.72 6.29 -9.65
N ARG A 4 16.95 6.12 -9.15
CA ARG A 4 17.89 5.11 -9.65
C ARG A 4 18.29 4.20 -8.50
N MET A 5 17.89 2.93 -8.57
CA MET A 5 18.63 1.85 -7.90
C MET A 5 18.22 0.50 -8.49
N ALA A 6 19.15 -0.14 -9.20
CA ALA A 6 19.27 -1.60 -9.22
C ALA A 6 20.68 -2.00 -9.67
N LYS A 7 21.23 -3.04 -9.03
CA LYS A 7 22.46 -3.72 -9.45
C LYS A 7 22.36 -4.10 -10.93
N GLN A 8 23.30 -3.61 -11.74
CA GLN A 8 23.50 -4.02 -13.12
C GLN A 8 23.58 -5.57 -13.18
N GLY A 9 22.64 -6.24 -13.87
CA GLY A 9 22.82 -7.66 -14.22
C GLY A 9 21.60 -8.60 -14.24
N SER A 10 20.36 -8.16 -14.02
CA SER A 10 19.17 -9.01 -14.17
C SER A 10 18.18 -8.36 -15.12
N THR A 11 17.63 -9.11 -16.08
CA THR A 11 16.55 -8.67 -16.99
C THR A 11 15.42 -7.99 -16.22
N LEU A 12 15.12 -8.45 -15.00
CA LEU A 12 14.11 -7.87 -14.13
C LEU A 12 14.45 -6.44 -13.67
N ALA A 13 15.71 -6.17 -13.32
CA ALA A 13 16.15 -4.83 -12.92
C ALA A 13 16.02 -3.83 -14.09
N GLY A 14 16.38 -4.25 -15.30
CA GLY A 14 16.20 -3.43 -16.50
C GLY A 14 14.73 -3.16 -16.83
N MET A 15 13.85 -4.16 -16.67
CA MET A 15 12.40 -3.97 -16.86
C MET A 15 11.81 -3.02 -15.82
N MET A 16 12.25 -3.09 -14.56
CA MET A 16 11.78 -2.18 -13.51
C MET A 16 12.23 -0.74 -13.75
N ASP A 17 13.47 -0.53 -14.21
CA ASP A 17 13.97 0.80 -14.56
C ASP A 17 13.19 1.40 -15.74
N ALA A 18 13.03 0.62 -16.82
CA ALA A 18 12.26 1.04 -17.99
C ALA A 18 10.80 1.37 -17.63
N LEU A 19 10.19 0.60 -16.73
CA LEU A 19 8.83 0.84 -16.27
C LEU A 19 8.73 2.08 -15.38
N GLY A 20 9.70 2.30 -14.49
CA GLY A 20 9.77 3.52 -13.68
C GLY A 20 9.87 4.77 -14.56
N VAL A 21 10.67 4.72 -15.63
CA VAL A 21 10.76 5.78 -16.64
C VAL A 21 9.42 5.95 -17.39
N ALA A 22 8.78 4.87 -17.81
CA ALA A 22 7.50 4.92 -18.52
C ALA A 22 6.38 5.55 -17.67
N ILE A 23 6.26 5.17 -16.40
CA ILE A 23 5.29 5.78 -15.46
C ILE A 23 5.61 7.25 -15.27
N SER A 24 6.89 7.60 -15.06
CA SER A 24 7.31 8.99 -14.90
C SER A 24 6.96 9.86 -16.10
N LEU A 25 7.17 9.34 -17.32
CA LEU A 25 6.79 10.02 -18.56
C LEU A 25 5.28 10.13 -18.70
N GLY A 26 4.52 9.08 -18.36
CA GLY A 26 3.06 9.11 -18.37
C GLY A 26 2.49 10.19 -17.45
N LEU A 27 3.01 10.30 -16.23
CA LEU A 27 2.61 11.33 -15.28
C LEU A 27 2.95 12.74 -15.79
N GLN A 28 4.14 12.92 -16.38
CA GLN A 28 4.53 14.19 -17.02
C GLN A 28 3.66 14.54 -18.24
N ALA A 29 3.15 13.53 -18.95
CA ALA A 29 2.21 13.69 -20.07
C ALA A 29 0.75 13.95 -19.62
N GLY A 30 0.48 13.97 -18.31
CA GLY A 30 -0.85 14.25 -17.75
C GLY A 30 -1.70 13.01 -17.46
N ALA A 31 -1.12 11.80 -17.47
CA ALA A 31 -1.85 10.61 -17.07
C ALA A 31 -2.16 10.64 -15.55
N PRO A 32 -3.41 10.33 -15.13
CA PRO A 32 -3.79 10.34 -13.73
C PRO A 32 -3.07 9.24 -12.93
N ALA A 33 -2.46 9.61 -11.80
CA ALA A 33 -1.73 8.69 -10.94
C ALA A 33 -2.60 7.52 -10.44
N GLU A 34 -3.88 7.78 -10.19
CA GLU A 34 -4.88 6.81 -9.73
C GLU A 34 -5.00 5.60 -10.66
N VAL A 35 -4.80 5.79 -11.97
CA VAL A 35 -4.86 4.70 -12.94
C VAL A 35 -3.72 3.72 -12.72
N TYR A 36 -2.52 4.21 -12.44
CA TYR A 36 -1.37 3.35 -12.15
C TYR A 36 -1.53 2.66 -10.79
N VAL A 37 -1.95 3.41 -9.76
CA VAL A 37 -2.16 2.88 -8.42
C VAL A 37 -3.17 1.73 -8.43
N SER A 38 -4.36 1.97 -9.00
CA SER A 38 -5.43 0.97 -9.08
C SER A 38 -5.05 -0.28 -9.89
N LYS A 39 -4.19 -0.14 -10.90
CA LYS A 39 -3.73 -1.27 -11.71
C LYS A 39 -2.70 -2.16 -11.00
N TYR A 40 -1.88 -1.59 -10.13
CA TYR A 40 -0.68 -2.27 -9.64
C TYR A 40 -0.69 -2.60 -8.13
N SER A 41 -1.51 -1.93 -7.31
CA SER A 41 -1.57 -2.09 -5.83
C SER A 41 -2.07 -3.44 -5.31
N SER A 42 -2.44 -4.36 -6.20
CA SER A 42 -2.86 -5.73 -5.86
C SER A 42 -2.08 -6.80 -6.63
N MET A 43 -1.04 -6.39 -7.37
CA MET A 43 -0.19 -7.34 -8.06
C MET A 43 0.66 -8.13 -7.08
N ARG A 44 0.69 -9.45 -7.29
CA ARG A 44 1.45 -10.40 -6.49
C ARG A 44 2.47 -11.08 -7.39
N PHE A 45 3.74 -10.80 -7.13
CA PHE A 45 4.86 -11.46 -7.78
C PHE A 45 6.10 -11.37 -6.89
N VAL A 46 7.02 -12.30 -7.08
CA VAL A 46 8.27 -12.36 -6.33
C VAL A 46 9.29 -11.41 -6.98
N PRO A 47 10.03 -10.59 -6.21
CA PRO A 47 10.14 -10.61 -4.76
C PRO A 47 8.99 -9.88 -4.04
N ALA A 48 8.52 -10.51 -2.98
CA ALA A 48 7.55 -10.00 -2.02
C ALA A 48 8.15 -10.12 -0.61
N GLY A 49 7.78 -9.22 0.30
CA GLY A 49 8.27 -9.28 1.67
C GLY A 49 8.42 -7.93 2.33
N ARG A 50 9.24 -7.91 3.38
CA ARG A 50 9.49 -6.71 4.16
C ARG A 50 10.30 -5.71 3.35
N THR A 51 9.98 -4.43 3.54
CA THR A 51 10.75 -3.31 3.00
C THR A 51 11.36 -2.50 4.13
N ASP A 52 12.30 -1.63 3.78
CA ASP A 52 12.88 -0.64 4.71
C ASP A 52 12.06 0.67 4.76
N ASP A 53 10.96 0.75 4.00
CA ASP A 53 10.06 1.92 4.01
C ASP A 53 9.08 1.81 5.21
N PRO A 54 9.14 2.73 6.19
CA PRO A 54 8.25 2.68 7.36
C PRO A 54 6.78 2.86 6.97
N GLU A 55 6.50 3.54 5.86
CA GLU A 55 5.13 3.70 5.36
C GLU A 55 4.61 2.39 4.78
N LEU A 56 5.48 1.57 4.18
CA LEU A 56 5.13 0.36 3.43
C LEU A 56 5.95 -0.86 3.89
N PRO A 57 5.85 -1.27 5.17
CA PRO A 57 6.76 -2.25 5.77
C PRO A 57 6.64 -3.66 5.20
N MET A 58 5.54 -3.97 4.50
CA MET A 58 5.29 -5.25 3.85
C MET A 58 4.64 -5.01 2.50
N THR A 59 5.15 -5.65 1.45
CA THR A 59 4.60 -5.55 0.09
C THR A 59 4.48 -6.92 -0.56
N THR A 60 3.50 -7.04 -1.45
CA THR A 60 3.23 -8.32 -2.14
C THR A 60 3.95 -8.43 -3.48
N SER A 61 4.61 -7.36 -3.90
CA SER A 61 5.48 -7.30 -5.07
C SER A 61 6.24 -5.97 -5.15
N ILE A 62 7.21 -5.87 -6.06
CA ILE A 62 7.87 -4.60 -6.38
C ILE A 62 6.87 -3.59 -7.01
N MET A 63 5.92 -4.05 -7.83
CA MET A 63 4.94 -3.14 -8.45
C MET A 63 3.96 -2.62 -7.42
N ASP A 64 3.55 -3.49 -6.50
CA ASP A 64 2.72 -3.13 -5.37
C ASP A 64 3.40 -2.05 -4.52
N TYR A 65 4.71 -2.21 -4.24
CA TYR A 65 5.50 -1.18 -3.57
C TYR A 65 5.50 0.15 -4.33
N VAL A 66 5.86 0.14 -5.62
CA VAL A 66 5.92 1.37 -6.44
C VAL A 66 4.55 2.04 -6.53
N ALA A 67 3.48 1.27 -6.69
CA ALA A 67 2.11 1.78 -6.78
C ALA A 67 1.65 2.42 -5.47
N ARG A 68 1.91 1.77 -4.33
CA ARG A 68 1.57 2.32 -3.02
C ARG A 68 2.40 3.55 -2.69
N ARG A 69 3.69 3.57 -3.06
CA ARG A 69 4.54 4.74 -2.90
C ARG A 69 4.07 5.91 -3.75
N LEU A 70 3.73 5.65 -5.01
CA LEU A 70 3.10 6.64 -5.88
C LEU A 70 1.79 7.17 -5.29
N ALA A 71 0.97 6.31 -4.69
CA ALA A 71 -0.26 6.73 -4.02
C ALA A 71 0.00 7.68 -2.84
N LEU A 72 1.02 7.39 -2.03
CA LEU A 72 1.41 8.24 -0.90
C LEU A 72 1.96 9.59 -1.37
N ASP A 73 2.74 9.59 -2.46
CA ASP A 73 3.43 10.79 -2.94
C ASP A 73 2.53 11.68 -3.82
N CYS A 74 1.52 11.11 -4.51
CA CYS A 74 0.75 11.82 -5.54
C CYS A 74 -0.76 11.88 -5.33
N LEU A 75 -1.36 11.08 -4.43
CA LEU A 75 -2.81 11.08 -4.22
C LEU A 75 -3.19 11.79 -2.92
N PRO A 76 -4.33 12.53 -2.92
CA PRO A 76 -4.86 13.11 -1.69
C PRO A 76 -5.36 12.01 -0.74
N PRO A 77 -5.38 12.27 0.59
CA PRO A 77 -5.70 11.28 1.62
C PRO A 77 -6.98 10.51 1.34
N GLU A 78 -8.05 11.20 0.96
CA GLU A 78 -9.37 10.62 0.76
C GLU A 78 -9.36 9.56 -0.35
N ARG A 79 -8.59 9.81 -1.43
CA ARG A 79 -8.49 8.91 -2.58
C ARG A 79 -7.69 7.66 -2.25
N ARG A 80 -6.54 7.80 -1.58
CA ARG A 80 -5.70 6.66 -1.22
C ARG A 80 -6.30 5.84 -0.08
N MET A 81 -6.96 6.47 0.90
CA MET A 81 -7.70 5.78 1.96
C MET A 81 -8.82 4.91 1.38
N GLY A 82 -9.55 5.41 0.39
CA GLY A 82 -10.56 4.63 -0.33
C GLY A 82 -9.98 3.40 -1.08
N MET A 83 -8.67 3.37 -1.31
CA MET A 83 -7.94 2.23 -1.89
C MET A 83 -7.27 1.35 -0.81
N GLY A 84 -7.48 1.63 0.48
CA GLY A 84 -6.84 0.93 1.59
C GLY A 84 -5.34 1.25 1.75
N ILE A 85 -4.87 2.35 1.14
CA ILE A 85 -3.47 2.78 1.21
C ILE A 85 -3.35 3.88 2.27
N LEU A 86 -2.82 3.48 3.41
CA LEU A 86 -2.69 4.30 4.61
C LEU A 86 -1.22 4.57 4.94
N THR A 87 -0.93 5.79 5.37
CA THR A 87 0.35 6.13 5.99
C THR A 87 0.56 5.34 7.28
N ALA A 88 1.79 5.32 7.79
CA ALA A 88 2.10 4.72 9.07
C ALA A 88 1.29 5.36 10.21
N ALA A 89 1.20 6.70 10.23
CA ALA A 89 0.46 7.44 11.25
C ALA A 89 -1.04 7.12 11.24
N GLU A 90 -1.66 7.09 10.06
CA GLU A 90 -3.10 6.79 9.93
C GLU A 90 -3.41 5.34 10.31
N ARG A 91 -2.53 4.40 9.94
CA ARG A 91 -2.68 3.00 10.31
C ARG A 91 -2.63 2.82 11.83
N THR A 92 -1.74 3.54 12.51
CA THR A 92 -1.68 3.55 13.98
C THR A 92 -2.93 4.18 14.56
N ALA A 93 -3.38 5.32 14.04
CA ALA A 93 -4.60 5.98 14.52
C ALA A 93 -5.83 5.06 14.40
N LEU A 94 -6.00 4.37 13.26
CA LEU A 94 -7.07 3.40 13.05
C LEU A 94 -6.99 2.21 14.01
N ALA A 95 -5.79 1.76 14.35
CA ALA A 95 -5.60 0.67 15.31
C ALA A 95 -5.95 1.11 16.75
N ASP A 96 -5.62 2.34 17.13
CA ASP A 96 -5.98 2.91 18.43
C ASP A 96 -7.51 3.12 18.55
N GLU A 97 -8.16 3.57 17.46
CA GLU A 97 -9.63 3.70 17.40
C GLU A 97 -10.33 2.34 17.55
N ASP A 98 -9.83 1.30 16.86
CA ASP A 98 -10.36 -0.06 16.97
C ASP A 98 -10.19 -0.60 18.41
N ALA A 99 -9.01 -0.41 19.01
CA ALA A 99 -8.76 -0.79 20.40
C ALA A 99 -9.72 -0.12 21.38
N GLY A 100 -10.04 1.16 21.18
CA GLY A 100 -11.02 1.89 21.99
C GLY A 100 -12.45 1.36 21.90
N TRP A 101 -12.84 0.77 20.76
CA TRP A 101 -14.12 0.09 20.59
C TRP A 101 -14.18 -1.26 21.30
N VAL A 102 -13.08 -2.01 21.30
CA VAL A 102 -12.97 -3.32 21.96
C VAL A 102 -13.01 -3.18 23.49
N ASP A 103 -12.47 -2.08 24.03
CA ASP A 103 -12.44 -1.79 25.47
C ASP A 103 -13.75 -1.22 26.04
N LEU A 104 -14.82 -1.06 25.24
CA LEU A 104 -16.14 -0.65 25.74
C LEU A 104 -16.76 -1.77 26.61
N PRO A 105 -17.01 -1.54 27.91
CA PRO A 105 -17.43 -2.57 28.87
C PRO A 105 -18.83 -3.17 28.66
N GLY A 106 -19.46 -2.91 27.51
CA GLY A 106 -20.79 -3.42 27.14
C GLY A 106 -20.83 -4.39 25.95
N LEU A 107 -19.76 -4.48 25.14
CA LEU A 107 -19.77 -5.33 23.92
C LEU A 107 -19.25 -6.76 24.16
N ALA A 108 -18.35 -6.94 25.14
CA ALA A 108 -17.77 -8.25 25.48
C ALA A 108 -18.77 -9.28 26.04
N MET A 109 -19.99 -8.84 26.40
CA MET A 109 -20.99 -9.69 27.07
C MET A 109 -22.16 -10.13 26.18
N SER A 110 -22.14 -9.80 24.88
CA SER A 110 -23.25 -10.11 23.97
C SER A 110 -22.99 -11.32 23.05
N ALA A 111 -22.12 -12.24 23.45
CA ALA A 111 -22.11 -13.57 22.83
C ALA A 111 -23.33 -14.35 23.36
N PRO A 112 -24.31 -14.75 22.52
CA PRO A 112 -25.43 -15.54 22.99
C PRO A 112 -24.90 -16.88 23.47
N HIS A 113 -25.01 -17.14 24.78
CA HIS A 113 -24.84 -18.48 25.32
C HIS A 113 -25.92 -19.37 24.71
N GLU A 114 -25.55 -20.16 23.69
CA GLU A 114 -26.36 -21.27 23.25
C GLU A 114 -26.40 -22.32 24.37
N LEU A 115 -27.46 -22.19 25.17
CA LEU A 115 -28.05 -23.25 25.97
C LEU A 115 -28.43 -24.39 25.01
N HIS A 116 -27.96 -25.61 25.23
CA HIS A 116 -28.61 -26.93 24.99
C HIS A 116 -27.56 -28.01 25.24
N ARG A 117 -27.55 -28.63 26.43
CA ARG A 117 -28.30 -29.86 26.80
C ARG A 117 -27.56 -31.13 26.43
#